data_AF-A0A965VUU9-F1
#
_entry.id   AF-A0A965VUU9-F1
#
_cell.length_a   1.000
_cell.length_b   1.000
_cell.length_c   1.000
_cell.angle_alpha   90.00
_cell.angle_beta   90.00
_cell.angle_gamma   90.00
#
_symmetry.space_group_name_H-M   'P 1'
#
loop_
_entity.id
_entity.type
_entity.pdbx_description
1 polymer ?
#
loop_
_entity_poly.entity_id
_entity_poly.type
_entity_poly.pdbx_seq_one_letter_code
_entity_poly.pdbx_strand_id
1 'polypeptide(L)'
;MIYSLLSTRSSKWKTVRNNHLNKQTHCQACGTYKNLQVHHIIPVSIDKTKELDYNNLITLCKTCHFVFGHFMDWNSWNKNVIEDSEVYYRKVLNKPYNLKGQFYDKNIFGIISDSIWNTIFFWNNRS
;
A
#
# COMPACT_ATOMS: atom_id res chain seq x y z
N MET A 1 -22.14 7.71 30.22
CA MET A 1 -22.96 6.48 30.08
C MET A 1 -22.47 5.73 28.85
N ILE A 2 -21.95 4.54 29.08
CA ILE A 2 -21.17 3.74 28.13
C ILE A 2 -22.16 2.89 27.33
N TYR A 3 -22.62 3.39 26.19
CA TYR A 3 -23.33 2.55 25.23
C TYR A 3 -22.34 1.95 24.24
N SER A 4 -21.60 0.94 24.70
CA SER A 4 -21.08 -0.08 23.80
C SER A 4 -22.27 -0.90 23.31
N LEU A 5 -23.03 -0.32 22.37
CA LEU A 5 -23.94 -1.08 21.55
C LEU A 5 -23.06 -2.03 20.76
N LEU A 6 -22.98 -3.29 21.21
CA LEU A 6 -22.58 -4.41 20.37
C LEU A 6 -23.54 -4.39 19.17
N SER A 7 -23.21 -3.61 18.13
CA SER A 7 -23.96 -3.62 16.89
C SER A 7 -23.73 -4.99 16.29
N THR A 8 -24.68 -5.90 16.48
CA THR A 8 -24.65 -7.21 15.85
C THR A 8 -24.45 -6.97 14.37
N ARG A 9 -23.27 -7.35 13.88
CA ARG A 9 -22.94 -7.25 12.46
C ARG A 9 -23.98 -8.01 11.66
N SER A 10 -24.27 -7.54 10.45
CA SER A 10 -25.12 -8.30 9.56
C SER A 10 -24.56 -9.72 9.37
N SER A 11 -25.43 -10.73 9.41
CA SER A 11 -25.05 -12.12 9.13
C SER A 11 -24.42 -12.30 7.74
N LYS A 12 -24.72 -11.38 6.82
CA LYS A 12 -24.17 -11.33 5.45
C LYS A 12 -22.73 -10.79 5.39
N TRP A 13 -22.22 -10.18 6.47
CA TRP A 13 -20.89 -9.56 6.49
C TRP A 13 -19.78 -10.54 6.11
N LYS A 14 -19.82 -11.77 6.63
CA LYS A 14 -18.80 -12.79 6.32
C LYS A 14 -18.71 -13.05 4.82
N THR A 15 -19.84 -13.16 4.14
CA THR A 15 -19.92 -13.38 2.69
C THR A 15 -19.39 -12.17 1.92
N VAL A 16 -19.86 -10.96 2.24
CA VAL A 16 -19.40 -9.72 1.58
C VAL A 16 -17.90 -9.52 1.75
N ARG A 17 -17.39 -9.71 2.98
CA ARG A 17 -15.96 -9.63 3.29
C ARG A 17 -15.14 -10.58 2.42
N ASN A 18 -15.54 -11.85 2.34
CA ASN A 18 -14.80 -12.85 1.57
C ASN A 18 -14.84 -12.54 0.07
N ASN A 19 -16.01 -12.16 -0.47
CA ASN A 19 -16.14 -11.76 -1.87
C ASN A 19 -15.29 -10.52 -2.19
N HIS A 20 -15.26 -9.54 -1.30
CA HIS A 20 -14.43 -8.34 -1.48
C HIS A 20 -12.94 -8.67 -1.48
N LEU A 21 -12.46 -9.53 -0.57
CA LEU A 21 -11.06 -9.98 -0.55
C LEU A 21 -10.68 -10.81 -1.79
N ASN A 22 -11.62 -11.56 -2.36
CA ASN A 22 -11.39 -12.28 -3.63
C ASN A 22 -11.29 -11.32 -4.82
N LYS A 23 -11.97 -10.16 -4.77
CA LYS A 23 -11.92 -9.13 -5.82
C LYS A 23 -10.69 -8.22 -5.66
N GLN A 24 -10.38 -7.78 -4.45
CA GLN A 24 -9.19 -7.00 -4.10
C GLN A 24 -8.23 -7.88 -3.29
N THR A 25 -7.42 -8.65 -3.99
CA THR A 25 -6.56 -9.72 -3.44
C THR A 25 -5.28 -9.23 -2.77
N HIS A 26 -5.04 -7.92 -2.73
CA HIS A 26 -3.86 -7.30 -2.12
C HIS A 26 -4.24 -6.00 -1.42
N CYS A 27 -3.37 -5.57 -0.51
CA CYS A 27 -3.48 -4.27 0.16
C CYS A 27 -3.41 -3.14 -0.87
N GLN A 28 -4.45 -2.31 -0.93
CA GLN A 28 -4.54 -1.19 -1.87
C GLN A 28 -3.57 -0.04 -1.56
N ALA A 29 -2.91 -0.04 -0.39
CA ALA A 29 -1.91 0.96 -0.04
C ALA A 29 -0.47 0.51 -0.33
N CYS A 30 -0.12 -0.75 -0.05
CA CYS A 30 1.28 -1.21 -0.12
C CYS A 30 1.52 -2.42 -1.02
N GLY A 31 0.48 -2.99 -1.62
CA GLY A 31 0.58 -4.13 -2.55
C GLY A 31 0.85 -5.50 -1.91
N THR A 32 0.97 -5.62 -0.58
CA THR A 32 1.17 -6.93 0.05
C THR A 32 -0.08 -7.82 -0.07
N TYR A 33 0.12 -9.13 -0.18
CA TYR A 33 -0.92 -10.16 -0.16
C TYR A 33 -1.14 -10.77 1.24
N LYS A 34 -0.38 -10.32 2.23
CA LYS A 34 -0.36 -10.91 3.58
C LYS A 34 -1.22 -10.09 4.55
N ASN A 35 -1.85 -10.79 5.51
CA ASN A 35 -2.59 -10.19 6.62
C ASN A 35 -3.67 -9.18 6.19
N LEU A 36 -4.45 -9.53 5.16
CA LEU A 36 -5.48 -8.69 4.57
C LEU A 36 -6.72 -8.59 5.46
N GLN A 37 -7.28 -7.39 5.48
CA GLN A 37 -8.49 -7.00 6.19
C GLN A 37 -9.33 -6.13 5.27
N VAL A 38 -10.65 -6.13 5.49
CA VAL A 38 -11.54 -5.19 4.81
C VAL A 38 -11.80 -4.04 5.76
N HIS A 39 -11.48 -2.83 5.33
CA HIS A 39 -11.75 -1.60 6.04
C HIS A 39 -13.02 -0.95 5.49
N HIS A 40 -13.86 -0.41 6.37
CA HIS A 40 -15.02 0.40 6.01
C HIS A 40 -14.61 1.87 5.87
N ILE A 41 -14.83 2.49 4.71
CA ILE A 41 -14.51 3.91 4.46
C ILE A 41 -15.35 4.82 5.37
N ILE A 42 -16.65 4.54 5.46
CA ILE A 42 -17.57 5.08 6.47
C ILE A 42 -17.78 3.98 7.52
N PRO A 43 -17.33 4.19 8.77
CA PRO A 43 -17.48 3.19 9.82
C PRO A 43 -18.94 2.85 10.09
N VAL A 44 -19.21 1.59 10.46
CA VAL A 44 -20.57 1.12 10.76
C VAL A 44 -21.19 1.80 11.98
N SER A 45 -20.36 2.33 12.89
CA SER A 45 -20.83 3.17 14.01
C SER A 45 -21.39 4.52 13.56
N ILE A 46 -20.96 5.01 12.40
CA ILE A 46 -21.43 6.27 11.80
C ILE A 46 -22.65 6.03 10.91
N ASP A 47 -22.58 5.02 10.03
CA ASP A 47 -23.69 4.65 9.15
C ASP A 47 -23.78 3.12 8.96
N LYS A 48 -24.79 2.51 9.60
CA LYS A 48 -25.03 1.07 9.51
C LYS A 48 -25.51 0.62 8.13
N THR A 49 -26.13 1.50 7.35
CA THR A 49 -26.66 1.14 6.01
C THR A 49 -25.53 0.83 5.03
N LYS A 50 -24.32 1.32 5.33
CA LYS A 50 -23.10 1.14 4.54
C LYS A 50 -22.29 -0.10 4.89
N GLU A 51 -22.75 -0.93 5.82
CA GLU A 51 -22.02 -2.13 6.26
C GLU A 51 -21.68 -3.09 5.11
N LEU A 52 -22.64 -3.29 4.21
CA LEU A 52 -22.58 -4.28 3.11
C LEU A 52 -22.37 -3.64 1.73
N ASP A 53 -22.21 -2.32 1.67
CA ASP A 53 -22.01 -1.58 0.43
C ASP A 53 -20.57 -1.79 -0.06
N TYR A 54 -20.38 -2.48 -1.19
CA TYR A 54 -19.04 -2.73 -1.75
C TYR A 54 -18.26 -1.46 -2.08
N ASN A 55 -18.94 -0.33 -2.34
CA ASN A 55 -18.30 0.96 -2.59
C ASN A 55 -17.81 1.63 -1.29
N ASN A 56 -18.22 1.10 -0.13
CA ASN A 56 -17.76 1.55 1.19
C ASN A 56 -16.61 0.69 1.74
N LEU A 57 -16.01 -0.18 0.93
CA LEU A 57 -15.01 -1.15 1.36
C LEU A 57 -13.68 -0.96 0.61
N ILE A 58 -12.58 -1.16 1.33
CA ILE A 58 -11.23 -1.22 0.75
C ILE A 58 -10.41 -2.33 1.44
N THR A 59 -9.67 -3.12 0.66
CA THR A 59 -8.74 -4.12 1.21
C THR A 59 -7.42 -3.45 1.66
N LEU A 60 -7.07 -3.59 2.93
CA LEU A 60 -5.80 -3.13 3.51
C LEU A 60 -5.14 -4.25 4.31
N CYS A 61 -3.81 -4.28 4.39
CA CYS A 61 -3.13 -5.13 5.37
C CYS A 61 -3.24 -4.52 6.77
N LYS A 62 -3.07 -5.33 7.83
CA LYS A 62 -3.17 -4.86 9.24
C LYS A 62 -2.45 -3.54 9.52
N THR A 63 -1.22 -3.37 9.05
CA THR A 63 -0.43 -2.14 9.26
C THR A 63 -1.01 -0.95 8.50
N CYS A 64 -1.32 -1.12 7.21
CA CYS A 64 -1.91 -0.06 6.40
C CYS A 64 -3.33 0.28 6.86
N HIS A 65 -4.07 -0.67 7.39
CA HIS A 65 -5.38 -0.43 7.99
C HIS A 65 -5.27 0.54 9.17
N PHE A 66 -4.30 0.34 10.07
CA PHE A 66 -4.05 1.26 11.17
C PHE A 66 -3.57 2.64 10.69
N VAL A 67 -2.59 2.68 9.77
CA VAL A 67 -1.97 3.92 9.30
C VAL A 67 -2.91 4.73 8.39
N PHE A 68 -3.42 4.12 7.33
CA PHE A 68 -4.22 4.81 6.31
C PHE A 68 -5.71 4.81 6.60
N GLY A 69 -6.25 3.73 7.18
CA GLY A 69 -7.68 3.67 7.52
C GLY A 69 -8.02 4.44 8.81
N HIS A 70 -7.09 4.48 9.76
CA HIS A 70 -7.34 4.99 11.10
C HIS A 70 -6.35 6.08 11.56
N PHE A 71 -5.45 6.58 10.71
CA PHE A 71 -4.45 7.59 11.10
C PHE A 71 -3.66 7.26 12.38
N MET A 72 -3.36 5.98 12.59
CA MET A 72 -2.71 5.48 13.81
C MET A 72 -3.52 5.70 15.11
N ASP A 73 -4.84 5.87 15.01
CA ASP A 73 -5.78 5.90 16.13
C ASP A 73 -7.06 5.15 15.76
N TRP A 74 -7.30 3.99 16.37
CA TRP A 74 -8.49 3.16 16.08
C TRP A 74 -9.82 3.87 16.35
N ASN A 75 -9.83 4.99 17.07
CA ASN A 75 -11.04 5.80 17.29
C ASN A 75 -11.31 6.81 16.15
N SER A 76 -10.36 7.02 15.25
CA SER A 76 -10.47 7.89 14.08
C SER A 76 -10.78 7.11 12.80
N TRP A 77 -11.11 7.78 11.70
CA TRP A 77 -11.21 7.18 10.37
C TRP A 77 -10.80 8.17 9.28
N ASN A 78 -10.19 7.66 8.21
CA ASN A 78 -9.78 8.47 7.07
C ASN A 78 -10.88 8.51 5.99
N LYS A 79 -11.49 9.68 5.81
CA LYS A 79 -12.50 9.90 4.76
C LYS A 79 -11.94 9.82 3.33
N ASN A 80 -10.62 10.00 3.18
CA ASN A 80 -9.90 9.97 1.89
C ASN A 80 -8.99 8.72 1.80
N VAL A 81 -9.36 7.63 2.48
CA VAL A 81 -8.53 6.41 2.56
C VAL A 81 -8.20 5.82 1.19
N ILE A 82 -9.07 5.98 0.19
CA ILE A 82 -8.82 5.52 -1.18
C ILE A 82 -7.68 6.35 -1.79
N GLU A 83 -7.82 7.67 -1.78
CA GLU A 83 -6.88 8.61 -2.39
C GLU A 83 -5.50 8.50 -1.74
N ASP A 84 -5.45 8.47 -0.41
CA ASP A 84 -4.19 8.36 0.34
C ASP A 84 -3.50 7.00 0.11
N SER A 85 -4.28 5.91 0.07
CA SER A 85 -3.76 4.58 -0.25
C SER A 85 -3.17 4.55 -1.65
N GLU A 86 -3.86 5.11 -2.64
CA GLU A 86 -3.41 5.17 -4.04
C GLU A 86 -2.14 6.02 -4.20
N VAL A 87 -2.08 7.19 -3.56
CA VAL A 87 -0.87 8.04 -3.56
C VAL A 87 0.31 7.29 -2.96
N TYR A 88 0.12 6.61 -1.82
CA TYR A 88 1.19 5.83 -1.20
C TYR A 88 1.59 4.62 -2.05
N TYR A 89 0.62 3.91 -2.64
CA TYR A 89 0.90 2.76 -3.48
C TYR A 89 1.74 3.13 -4.70
N ARG A 90 1.44 4.26 -5.35
CA ARG A 90 2.29 4.81 -6.42
C ARG A 90 3.72 5.09 -5.96
N LYS A 91 3.92 5.61 -4.74
CA LYS A 91 5.27 5.79 -4.17
C LYS A 91 5.96 4.45 -3.89
N VAL A 92 5.20 3.43 -3.47
CA VAL A 92 5.73 2.07 -3.25
C VAL A 92 6.22 1.44 -4.54
N LEU A 93 5.47 1.59 -5.64
CA LEU A 93 5.86 1.10 -6.96
C LEU A 93 7.12 1.81 -7.50
N ASN A 94 7.30 3.09 -7.16
CA ASN A 94 8.41 3.93 -7.63
C ASN A 94 9.49 4.15 -6.55
N LYS A 95 9.68 3.19 -5.63
CA LYS A 95 10.70 3.30 -4.59
C LYS A 95 12.09 3.50 -5.23
N PRO A 96 12.85 4.53 -4.82
CA PRO A 96 14.21 4.69 -5.30
C PRO A 96 15.10 3.64 -4.62
N TYR A 97 15.35 2.53 -5.32
CA TYR A 97 16.41 1.62 -4.94
C TYR A 97 17.74 2.19 -5.44
N ASN A 98 18.75 2.28 -4.57
CA ASN A 98 20.11 2.47 -5.04
C ASN A 98 20.45 1.25 -5.89
N LEU A 99 20.57 1.42 -7.21
CA LEU A 99 20.96 0.38 -8.17
C LEU A 99 22.43 -0.03 -7.96
N LYS A 100 22.81 -0.48 -6.76
CA LYS A 100 24.02 -1.30 -6.59
C LYS A 100 23.67 -2.71 -7.05
N GLY A 101 23.55 -2.91 -8.36
CA GLY A 101 23.48 -4.24 -8.95
C GLY A 101 22.32 -4.54 -9.91
N GLN A 102 21.70 -3.55 -10.54
CA GLN A 102 20.86 -3.81 -11.71
C GLN A 102 21.43 -3.04 -12.90
N PHE A 103 22.12 -3.81 -13.75
CA PHE A 103 22.42 -3.57 -15.16
C PHE A 103 22.20 -2.12 -15.62
N TYR A 104 23.30 -1.36 -15.66
CA TYR A 104 23.45 -0.26 -16.62
C TYR A 104 23.04 -0.79 -17.99
N ASP A 105 21.93 -0.29 -18.52
CA ASP A 105 21.61 -0.48 -19.92
C ASP A 105 22.71 0.21 -20.73
N LYS A 106 23.66 -0.60 -21.23
CA LYS A 106 24.78 -0.13 -22.05
C LYS A 106 24.33 0.41 -23.41
N ASN A 107 23.03 0.42 -23.73
CA ASN A 107 22.54 0.76 -25.06
C ASN A 107 22.03 2.20 -25.25
N ILE A 108 22.20 3.12 -24.29
CA ILE A 108 21.89 4.55 -24.52
C ILE A 108 23.10 5.50 -24.38
N PHE A 109 24.23 5.06 -23.83
CA PHE A 109 25.46 5.87 -23.78
C PHE A 109 26.76 5.12 -24.14
N GLY A 110 26.65 3.91 -24.70
CA GLY A 110 27.78 3.00 -24.97
C GLY A 110 28.67 3.34 -26.17
N ILE A 111 28.82 4.61 -26.56
CA ILE A 111 29.74 5.00 -27.66
C ILE A 111 30.76 6.07 -27.24
N ILE A 112 30.58 6.79 -26.11
CA ILE A 112 31.42 7.97 -25.82
C ILE A 112 32.14 7.96 -24.45
N SER A 113 32.33 6.82 -23.77
CA SER A 113 33.13 6.82 -22.52
C SER A 113 34.25 5.79 -22.39
N ASP A 114 34.38 4.84 -23.32
CA ASP A 114 35.37 3.77 -23.18
C ASP A 114 36.82 4.21 -23.47
N SER A 115 37.03 5.44 -23.94
CA SER A 115 38.37 6.03 -24.11
C SER A 115 38.90 6.78 -22.87
N ILE A 116 38.05 7.10 -21.89
CA ILE A 116 38.43 7.95 -20.74
C ILE A 116 38.63 7.12 -19.45
N TRP A 117 37.92 6.00 -19.30
CA TRP A 117 38.03 5.19 -18.09
C TRP A 117 39.33 4.39 -17.96
N ASN A 118 40.01 4.08 -19.07
CA ASN A 118 41.26 3.31 -19.04
C ASN A 118 42.50 4.11 -18.61
N THR A 119 42.42 5.44 -18.52
CA THR A 119 43.57 6.28 -18.11
C THR A 119 43.58 6.55 -16.60
N ILE A 120 42.43 6.48 -15.92
CA ILE A 120 42.30 6.85 -14.51
C ILE A 120 42.58 5.66 -13.57
N PHE A 121 42.28 4.42 -13.99
CA PHE A 121 42.40 3.25 -13.10
C PHE A 121 43.84 2.69 -12.97
N PHE A 122 44.77 3.05 -13.85
CA PHE A 122 46.15 2.55 -13.80
C PHE A 122 47.08 3.32 -12.85
N TRP A 123 46.69 4.50 -12.35
CA TRP A 123 47.54 5.32 -11.47
C TRP A 123 47.31 5.14 -9.96
N ASN A 124 46.19 4.53 -9.54
CA ASN A 124 45.82 4.46 -8.12
C ASN A 124 46.14 3.12 -7.42
N ASN A 125 46.87 2.20 -8.07
CA ASN A 125 47.27 0.91 -7.49
C ASN A 125 48.80 0.71 -7.44
N ARG A 126 49.57 1.79 -7.36
CA ARG A 126 51.00 1.74 -6.96
C ARG A 126 51.25 2.69 -5.79
N SER A 127 51.00 2.22 -4.58
CA SER A 127 51.64 2.66 -3.35
C SER A 127 51.41 1.64 -2.27
#